data_AF-A0A0F0KN88-F1
#
_entry.id   AF-A0A0F0KN88-F1
#
_cell.length_a   1.000
_cell.length_b   1.000
_cell.length_c   1.000
_cell.angle_alpha   90.00
_cell.angle_beta   90.00
_cell.angle_gamma   90.00
#
_symmetry.space_group_name_H-M   'P 1'
#
loop_
_entity.id
_entity.type
_entity.pdbx_description
1 polymer ?
#
loop_
_entity_poly.entity_id
_entity_poly.type
_entity_poly.pdbx_seq_one_letter_code
_entity_poly.pdbx_strand_id
1 'polypeptide(L)'
;MRCSVLHQGRSRAKQYSRIVFTIPGVVTAHNNLMGDVLNLDIREFSMDIVTAARKWYVAHLSDPNVKRNRESMMQWHKDGLAPYFVGVPVLS
;
A
#
# COMPACT_ATOMS: atom_id res chain seq x y z
N MET A 1 2.60 4.71 -8.68
CA MET A 1 3.78 3.82 -8.77
C MET A 1 3.30 2.43 -9.19
N ARG A 2 3.85 1.84 -10.25
CA ARG A 2 3.52 0.46 -10.64
C ARG A 2 4.47 -0.51 -9.95
N CYS A 3 4.15 -1.81 -9.97
CA CYS A 3 4.93 -2.89 -9.37
C CYS A 3 6.43 -2.89 -9.69
N SER A 4 6.87 -2.20 -10.76
CA SER A 4 8.31 -2.02 -11.07
C SER A 4 9.08 -1.24 -9.99
N VAL A 5 8.47 -0.31 -9.27
CA VAL A 5 9.16 0.39 -8.16
C VAL A 5 9.34 -0.55 -6.97
N LEU A 6 8.30 -1.33 -6.66
CA LEU A 6 8.31 -2.33 -5.59
C LEU A 6 9.26 -3.50 -5.88
N HIS A 7 9.33 -3.99 -7.11
CA HIS A 7 10.14 -5.17 -7.45
C HIS A 7 11.52 -4.85 -8.03
N GLN A 8 11.72 -3.66 -8.62
CA GLN A 8 12.96 -3.32 -9.34
C GLN A 8 13.63 -2.04 -8.80
N GLY A 9 13.04 -1.38 -7.80
CA GLY A 9 13.56 -0.12 -7.24
C GLY A 9 13.54 1.04 -8.24
N ARG A 10 12.86 0.91 -9.39
CA ARG A 10 12.88 1.89 -10.48
C ARG A 10 11.49 2.21 -10.99
N SER A 11 11.18 3.50 -11.06
CA SER A 11 9.96 4.01 -11.70
C SER A 11 10.30 4.47 -13.12
N ARG A 12 9.53 4.05 -14.12
CA ARG A 12 9.61 4.60 -15.49
C ARG A 12 8.58 5.71 -15.75
N ALA A 13 7.76 6.08 -14.76
CA ALA A 13 6.77 7.13 -14.91
C ALA A 13 7.45 8.51 -14.91
N LYS A 14 7.35 9.24 -16.03
CA LYS A 14 8.05 10.51 -16.29
C LYS A 14 7.40 11.77 -15.69
N GLN A 15 6.46 11.64 -14.75
CA GLN A 15 5.71 12.80 -14.24
C GLN A 15 6.58 13.75 -13.39
N TYR A 16 7.59 13.20 -12.70
CA TYR A 16 8.54 13.94 -11.89
C TYR A 16 9.96 13.49 -12.26
N SER A 17 10.94 14.38 -12.16
CA SER A 17 12.35 14.04 -12.39
C SER A 17 12.87 13.07 -11.32
N ARG A 18 12.35 13.22 -10.10
CA ARG A 18 12.64 12.37 -8.93
C ARG A 18 11.49 12.43 -7.93
N ILE A 19 11.36 11.37 -7.14
CA ILE A 19 10.55 11.36 -5.92
C ILE A 19 11.52 11.25 -4.74
N VAL A 20 11.43 12.18 -3.78
CA VAL A 20 12.30 12.23 -2.59
C VAL A 20 11.45 11.99 -1.36
N PHE A 21 11.82 10.96 -0.60
CA PHE A 21 11.16 10.65 0.66
C PHE A 21 11.90 11.29 1.84
N THR A 22 11.19 12.06 2.67
CA THR A 22 11.72 12.52 3.96
C THR A 22 11.54 11.45 5.03
N ILE A 23 12.51 11.39 5.94
CA ILE A 23 12.49 10.48 7.09
C ILE A 23 11.64 11.10 8.20
N PRO A 24 10.77 10.33 8.86
CA PRO A 24 9.91 10.87 9.91
C PRO A 24 10.73 11.38 11.10
N GLY A 25 10.27 12.46 11.73
CA GLY A 25 10.85 12.99 12.98
C GLY A 25 11.90 14.10 12.82
N VAL A 26 12.33 14.42 11.59
CA VAL A 26 13.19 15.58 11.32
C VAL A 26 12.36 16.73 10.76
N VAL A 27 11.58 16.45 9.70
CA VAL A 27 10.68 17.41 9.07
C VAL A 27 9.50 16.66 8.48
N THR A 28 8.29 17.19 8.67
CA THR A 28 7.09 16.68 8.01
C THR A 28 6.89 17.47 6.73
N ALA A 29 7.25 16.88 5.59
CA ALA A 29 7.11 17.47 4.28
C ALA A 29 6.48 16.44 3.34
N HIS A 30 5.24 16.68 2.93
CA HIS A 30 4.44 15.70 2.18
C HIS A 30 3.64 16.38 1.08
N ASN A 31 3.60 15.77 -0.11
CA ASN A 31 2.98 16.30 -1.34
C ASN A 31 3.50 17.68 -1.78
N ASN A 32 4.79 17.93 -1.57
CA ASN A 32 5.41 19.18 -2.02
C ASN A 32 6.00 19.01 -3.43
N LEU A 33 5.79 19.99 -4.29
CA LEU A 33 6.46 20.09 -5.58
C LEU A 33 7.59 21.11 -5.50
N MET A 34 8.83 20.63 -5.60
CA MET A 34 10.05 21.45 -5.54
C MET A 34 10.68 21.49 -6.93
N GLY A 35 10.19 22.39 -7.79
CA GLY A 35 10.51 22.37 -9.22
C GLY A 35 9.88 21.15 -9.90
N ASP A 36 10.70 20.24 -10.41
CA ASP A 36 10.26 18.99 -11.05
C ASP A 36 10.37 17.75 -10.13
N VAL A 37 10.74 17.96 -8.86
CA VAL A 37 10.88 16.92 -7.84
C VAL A 37 9.64 16.88 -6.95
N LEU A 38 9.05 15.69 -6.79
CA LEU A 38 8.01 15.45 -5.79
C LEU A 38 8.65 15.04 -4.47
N ASN A 39 8.32 15.73 -3.39
CA ASN A 39 8.68 15.33 -2.03
C ASN A 39 7.48 14.71 -1.31
N LEU A 40 7.72 13.59 -0.63
CA LEU A 40 6.74 12.86 0.16
C LEU A 40 7.34 12.49 1.53
N ASP A 41 6.56 12.62 2.60
CA ASP A 41 6.90 11.97 3.86
C ASP A 41 6.64 10.46 3.73
N ILE A 42 7.61 9.62 4.12
CA ILE A 42 7.51 8.16 3.93
C ILE A 42 6.43 7.49 4.80
N ARG A 43 6.18 8.03 6.00
CA ARG A 43 5.16 7.50 6.91
C ARG A 43 3.78 7.86 6.36
N GLU A 44 3.56 9.12 6.06
CA GLU A 44 2.27 9.60 5.51
C GLU A 44 1.98 8.91 4.18
N PHE A 45 2.96 8.79 3.29
CA PHE A 45 2.81 8.08 2.02
C PHE A 45 2.38 6.62 2.20
N SER A 46 2.97 5.92 3.17
CA SER A 46 2.61 4.53 3.47
C SER A 46 1.16 4.45 4.00
N MET A 47 0.78 5.39 4.86
CA MET A 47 -0.58 5.49 5.39
C MET A 47 -1.60 5.83 4.30
N ASP A 48 -1.26 6.71 3.36
CA ASP A 48 -2.10 7.06 2.22
C ASP A 48 -2.40 5.85 1.34
N ILE A 49 -1.37 5.05 1.02
CA ILE A 49 -1.54 3.83 0.23
C ILE A 49 -2.50 2.86 0.91
N VAL A 50 -2.25 2.55 2.19
CA VAL A 50 -3.07 1.58 2.95
C VAL A 50 -4.50 2.10 3.10
N THR A 51 -4.65 3.39 3.40
CA THR A 51 -5.96 4.02 3.58
C THR A 51 -6.74 4.05 2.27
N ALA A 52 -6.09 4.39 1.14
CA ALA A 52 -6.72 4.40 -0.17
C ALA A 52 -7.17 2.98 -0.58
N ALA A 53 -6.31 1.98 -0.39
CA ALA A 53 -6.65 0.58 -0.67
C ALA A 53 -7.84 0.10 0.18
N ARG A 54 -7.84 0.41 1.48
CA ARG A 54 -8.96 0.08 2.38
C ARG A 54 -10.26 0.78 1.95
N LYS A 55 -10.21 2.08 1.66
CA LYS A 55 -11.38 2.85 1.20
C LYS A 55 -11.95 2.27 -0.10
N TRP A 56 -11.08 1.97 -1.06
CA TRP A 56 -11.48 1.34 -2.32
C TRP A 56 -12.16 -0.01 -2.06
N TYR A 57 -11.53 -0.88 -1.25
CA TYR A 57 -12.08 -2.20 -0.95
C TYR A 57 -13.47 -2.12 -0.31
N VAL A 58 -13.64 -1.28 0.71
CA VAL A 58 -14.93 -1.07 1.39
C VAL A 58 -16.00 -0.59 0.42
N ALA A 59 -15.67 0.37 -0.45
CA ALA A 59 -16.60 0.91 -1.43
C ALA A 59 -17.04 -0.11 -2.49
N HIS A 60 -16.26 -1.18 -2.71
CA HIS A 60 -16.51 -2.19 -3.74
C HIS A 60 -16.83 -3.57 -3.17
N LEU A 61 -17.16 -3.69 -1.88
CA LEU A 61 -17.53 -4.97 -1.25
C LEU A 61 -18.73 -5.67 -1.94
N SER A 62 -19.62 -4.90 -2.55
CA SER A 62 -20.78 -5.41 -3.27
C SER A 62 -20.47 -5.85 -4.71
N ASP A 63 -19.32 -5.46 -5.27
CA ASP A 63 -18.92 -5.74 -6.64
C ASP A 63 -18.78 -7.27 -6.86
N PRO A 64 -19.45 -7.85 -7.88
CA PRO A 64 -19.40 -9.29 -8.16
C PRO A 64 -17.98 -9.82 -8.37
N ASN A 65 -17.09 -9.03 -8.98
CA ASN A 65 -15.70 -9.42 -9.19
C ASN A 65 -14.92 -9.42 -7.89
N VAL A 66 -15.14 -8.43 -7.03
CA VAL A 66 -14.47 -8.37 -5.72
C VAL A 66 -14.92 -9.54 -4.85
N LYS A 67 -16.22 -9.85 -4.83
CA LYS A 67 -16.74 -11.03 -4.11
C LYS A 67 -16.13 -12.33 -4.61
N ARG A 68 -16.14 -12.54 -5.94
CA ARG A 68 -15.60 -13.75 -6.56
C ARG A 68 -14.12 -13.98 -6.26
N ASN A 69 -13.32 -12.90 -6.24
CA ASN A 69 -11.86 -13.02 -6.05
C ASN A 69 -11.43 -12.90 -4.59
N ARG A 70 -12.30 -12.46 -3.67
CA ARG A 70 -11.96 -12.30 -2.26
C ARG A 70 -11.36 -13.56 -1.66
N GLU A 71 -11.92 -14.72 -1.97
CA GLU A 71 -11.51 -16.01 -1.40
C GLU A 71 -10.10 -16.45 -1.81
N SER A 72 -9.61 -15.98 -2.96
CA SER A 72 -8.24 -16.27 -3.44
C SER A 72 -7.21 -15.21 -3.03
N MET A 73 -7.65 -14.13 -2.39
CA MET A 73 -6.75 -13.13 -1.81
C MET A 73 -6.24 -13.59 -0.45
N MET A 74 -5.07 -13.08 -0.07
CA MET A 74 -4.52 -13.26 1.27
C MET A 74 -5.51 -12.76 2.34
N GLN A 75 -5.90 -13.65 3.26
CA GLN A 75 -6.89 -13.43 4.30
C GLN A 75 -6.24 -13.30 5.68
N TRP A 76 -6.96 -12.61 6.58
CA TRP A 76 -6.63 -12.58 7.99
C TRP A 76 -7.37 -13.71 8.73
N HIS A 77 -6.60 -14.59 9.36
CA HIS A 77 -7.09 -15.72 10.14
C HIS A 77 -6.88 -15.44 11.62
N LYS A 78 -7.86 -14.80 12.26
CA LYS A 78 -7.74 -14.32 13.65
C LYS A 78 -7.44 -15.45 14.66
N ASP A 79 -7.95 -16.65 14.43
CA ASP A 79 -7.81 -17.81 15.33
C ASP A 79 -6.77 -18.82 14.82
N GLY A 80 -6.05 -18.46 13.74
CA GLY A 80 -5.10 -19.32 13.05
C GLY A 80 -5.66 -20.05 11.82
N LEU A 81 -4.75 -20.76 11.14
CA LEU A 81 -4.99 -21.53 9.94
C LEU A 81 -4.64 -23.00 10.21
N ALA A 82 -5.63 -23.79 10.62
CA ALA A 82 -5.44 -25.22 10.82
C ALA A 82 -5.14 -25.97 9.50
N PRO A 83 -4.33 -27.04 9.52
CA PRO A 83 -3.62 -27.60 10.67
C PRO A 83 -2.27 -26.93 10.98
N TYR A 84 -1.88 -25.89 10.24
CA TYR A 84 -0.53 -25.33 10.29
C TYR A 84 -0.27 -24.44 11.50
N PHE A 85 -1.19 -23.52 11.80
CA PHE A 85 -1.10 -22.57 12.92
C PHE A 85 -2.44 -22.55 13.66
N VAL A 86 -2.50 -23.05 14.90
CA VAL A 86 -3.73 -23.13 15.70
C VAL A 86 -3.63 -22.17 16.88
N GLY A 87 -4.63 -21.31 17.07
CA GLY A 87 -4.66 -20.33 18.16
C GLY A 87 -3.73 -19.13 17.98
N VAL A 88 -3.03 -19.04 16.84
CA VAL A 88 -2.11 -17.95 16.51
C VAL A 88 -2.65 -17.19 15.31
N PRO A 89 -2.96 -15.90 15.42
CA PRO A 89 -3.45 -15.12 14.29
C PRO A 89 -2.43 -15.07 13.15
N VAL A 90 -2.85 -15.38 11.93
CA VAL A 90 -1.97 -15.39 10.74
C VAL A 90 -2.60 -14.72 9.53
N LEU A 91 -1.75 -14.35 8.57
CA LEU A 91 -2.13 -13.83 7.27
C LEU A 91 -1.70 -14.86 6.21
N SER A 92 -2.62 -15.37 5.39
CA SER A 92 -2.33 -16.35 4.32
C SER A 92 -3.24 -16.19 3.12
#